data_AF-A0AAW6Y389-F1
#
_entry.id   AF-A0AAW6Y389-F1
#
_cell.length_a   1.000
_cell.length_b   1.000
_cell.length_c   1.000
_cell.angle_alpha   90.00
_cell.angle_beta   90.00
_cell.angle_gamma   90.00
#
_symmetry.space_group_name_H-M   'P 1'
#
loop_
_entity.id
_entity.type
_entity.pdbx_description
1 polymer ?
#
loop_
_entity_poly.entity_id
_entity_poly.type
_entity_poly.pdbx_seq_one_letter_code
_entity_poly.pdbx_strand_id
1 'polypeptide(L)'
;MRKFWQWKNQKENSENNEILERTLFLNGTIAEESWFDDDITPQLFKDELNAGSGNITVWINSPGGDCVAAAQIYNMLMDYKGCVTVKIDGIAASAASVIAMAGTKVYMSPVSMLMIHNPMTVAFGNRN
;
A
#
# COMPACT_ATOMS: atom_id res chain seq x y z
N MET A 1 -5.45 12.58 -12.26
CA MET A 1 -4.63 11.40 -11.92
C MET A 1 -5.47 10.36 -11.17
N ARG A 2 -5.12 9.07 -11.25
CA ARG A 2 -5.84 7.97 -10.61
C ARG A 2 -5.03 7.40 -9.44
N LYS A 3 -5.62 7.36 -8.24
CA LYS A 3 -5.02 6.70 -7.06
C LYS A 3 -4.76 5.21 -7.37
N PHE A 4 -3.57 4.73 -7.05
CA PHE A 4 -3.24 3.29 -7.06
C PHE A 4 -3.71 2.57 -5.78
N TRP A 5 -4.30 3.33 -4.84
CA TRP A 5 -4.90 2.79 -3.64
C TRP A 5 -6.39 3.14 -3.54
N GLN A 6 -7.14 2.30 -2.83
CA GLN A 6 -8.54 2.52 -2.56
C GLN A 6 -8.91 1.98 -1.18
N TRP A 7 -9.59 2.79 -0.37
CA TRP A 7 -10.18 2.34 0.88
C TRP A 7 -11.60 1.82 0.67
N LYS A 8 -11.93 0.72 1.33
CA LYS A 8 -13.28 0.21 1.50
C LYS A 8 -13.53 -0.06 2.98
N ASN A 9 -14.53 0.60 3.53
CA ASN A 9 -14.98 0.38 4.90
C ASN A 9 -16.18 -0.57 4.85
N GLN A 10 -16.11 -1.72 5.53
CA GLN A 10 -17.30 -2.57 5.70
C GLN A 10 -18.16 -2.07 6.87
N LYS A 11 -19.48 -2.28 6.72
CA LYS A 11 -20.61 -1.61 7.39
C LYS A 11 -20.41 -1.29 8.88
N GLU A 12 -20.87 -0.09 9.24
CA GLU A 12 -21.22 0.31 10.60
C GLU A 12 -22.14 -0.73 11.24
N ASN A 13 -21.84 -1.14 12.45
CA ASN A 13 -22.87 -1.71 13.30
C ASN A 13 -23.88 -0.59 13.61
N SER A 14 -25.12 -0.71 13.14
CA SER A 14 -26.14 0.35 13.16
C SER A 14 -26.56 0.81 14.56
N GLU A 15 -26.05 0.15 15.61
CA GLU A 15 -26.27 0.52 17.00
C GLU A 15 -25.14 1.40 17.58
N ASN A 16 -23.90 1.32 17.08
CA ASN A 16 -22.71 1.94 17.70
C ASN A 16 -21.77 2.70 16.75
N ASN A 17 -22.03 2.76 15.44
CA ASN A 17 -21.16 3.41 14.43
C ASN A 17 -19.68 2.96 14.46
N GLU A 18 -19.40 1.72 14.89
CA GLU A 18 -18.06 1.15 14.82
C GLU A 18 -17.78 0.58 13.43
N ILE A 19 -16.67 1.00 12.82
CA ILE A 19 -16.15 0.40 11.58
C ILE A 19 -15.50 -0.93 11.93
N LEU A 20 -16.15 -2.04 11.56
CA LEU A 20 -15.71 -3.39 11.91
C LEU A 20 -14.45 -3.82 11.15
N GLU A 21 -14.27 -3.35 9.91
CA GLU A 21 -13.09 -3.66 9.11
C GLU A 21 -12.81 -2.55 8.08
N ARG A 22 -11.58 -2.01 8.11
CA ARG A 22 -11.06 -1.09 7.10
C ARG A 22 -10.11 -1.84 6.19
N THR A 23 -10.44 -1.90 4.90
CA THR A 23 -9.61 -2.57 3.89
C THR A 23 -9.00 -1.54 2.93
N LEU A 24 -7.68 -1.55 2.82
CA LEU A 24 -6.90 -0.84 1.82
C LEU A 24 -6.57 -1.78 0.67
N PHE A 25 -6.89 -1.39 -0.56
CA PHE A 25 -6.50 -2.12 -1.77
C PHE A 25 -5.34 -1.40 -2.45
N LEU A 26 -4.27 -2.12 -2.78
CA LEU A 26 -3.15 -1.67 -3.61
C LEU A 26 -3.13 -2.50 -4.88
N ASN A 27 -3.74 -1.97 -5.94
CA ASN A 27 -3.95 -2.68 -7.21
C ASN A 27 -3.25 -1.97 -8.36
N GLY A 28 -2.51 -2.73 -9.17
CA GLY A 28 -1.74 -2.18 -10.28
C GLY A 28 -0.41 -1.56 -9.85
N THR A 29 0.18 -0.74 -10.71
CA THR A 29 1.52 -0.19 -10.49
C THR A 29 1.53 0.82 -9.35
N ILE A 30 2.51 0.69 -8.44
CA ILE A 30 2.74 1.64 -7.35
C ILE A 30 3.28 2.94 -7.96
N ALA A 31 2.50 4.02 -7.81
CA ALA A 31 2.84 5.35 -8.30
C ALA A 31 3.25 5.38 -9.79
N GLU A 32 2.39 4.82 -10.66
CA GLU A 32 2.56 4.93 -12.12
C GLU A 32 2.53 6.39 -12.60
N GLU A 33 1.60 7.17 -12.03
CA GLU A 33 1.55 8.63 -12.13
C GLU A 33 2.31 9.23 -10.95
N SER A 34 2.87 10.43 -11.15
CA SER A 34 3.77 11.08 -10.20
C SER A 34 3.19 11.11 -8.78
N TRP A 35 3.86 10.41 -7.86
CA TRP A 35 3.62 10.44 -6.41
C TRP A 35 3.86 11.82 -5.78
N PHE A 36 4.54 12.69 -6.52
CA PHE A 36 4.91 14.04 -6.09
C PHE A 36 4.03 15.12 -6.72
N ASP A 37 2.96 14.73 -7.40
CA ASP A 37 2.00 15.67 -7.99
C ASP A 37 0.94 16.11 -6.97
N ASP A 38 0.35 17.28 -7.18
CA ASP A 38 -0.47 17.99 -6.19
C ASP A 38 -1.75 17.21 -5.83
N ASP A 39 -2.26 16.38 -6.74
CA ASP A 39 -3.50 15.61 -6.54
C ASP A 39 -3.31 14.27 -5.81
N ILE A 40 -2.11 13.67 -5.86
CA ILE A 40 -1.83 12.31 -5.33
C ILE A 40 -0.52 12.33 -4.57
N THR A 41 -0.60 12.79 -3.32
CA THR A 41 0.59 12.98 -2.47
C THR A 41 0.73 11.90 -1.38
N PRO A 42 1.96 11.69 -0.86
CA PRO A 42 2.17 10.91 0.36
C PRO A 42 1.38 11.41 1.57
N GLN A 43 1.17 12.73 1.68
CA GLN A 43 0.38 13.30 2.77
C GLN A 43 -1.08 12.85 2.68
N LEU A 44 -1.67 12.86 1.48
CA LEU A 44 -3.03 12.38 1.26
C LEU A 44 -3.18 10.90 1.65
N PHE A 45 -2.22 10.06 1.27
CA PHE A 45 -2.23 8.64 1.68
C PHE A 45 -2.19 8.52 3.22
N LYS A 46 -1.30 9.27 3.87
CA LYS A 46 -1.14 9.27 5.33
C LYS A 46 -2.39 9.76 6.04
N ASP A 47 -3.05 10.78 5.52
CA ASP A 47 -4.29 11.32 6.09
C ASP A 47 -5.42 10.29 5.99
N GLU A 48 -5.58 9.63 4.83
CA GLU A 48 -6.57 8.57 4.67
C GLU A 48 -6.28 7.33 5.53
N LEU A 49 -5.01 6.97 5.70
CA LEU A 49 -4.60 5.90 6.62
C LEU A 49 -5.02 6.22 8.07
N ASN A 50 -4.78 7.46 8.52
CA ASN A 50 -5.05 7.91 9.88
C ASN A 50 -6.49 8.42 10.12
N ALA A 51 -7.30 8.56 9.08
CA ALA A 51 -8.70 8.99 9.19
C ALA A 51 -9.58 7.99 9.99
N GLY A 52 -9.10 6.78 10.23
CA GLY A 52 -9.76 5.80 11.09
C GLY A 52 -8.80 5.10 12.03
N SER A 53 -9.35 4.49 13.07
CA SER A 53 -8.64 3.71 14.08
C SER A 53 -8.90 2.21 13.94
N GLY A 54 -8.17 1.40 14.71
CA GLY A 54 -8.35 -0.05 14.77
C GLY A 54 -7.40 -0.80 13.83
N ASN A 55 -7.64 -2.09 13.67
CA ASN A 55 -6.84 -2.92 12.77
C ASN A 55 -7.26 -2.69 11.31
N ILE A 56 -6.32 -2.87 10.39
CA ILE A 56 -6.58 -2.75 8.95
C ILE A 56 -6.17 -4.01 8.19
N THR A 57 -6.85 -4.24 7.08
CA THR A 57 -6.47 -5.25 6.09
C THR A 57 -5.90 -4.54 4.86
N VAL A 58 -4.71 -4.92 4.39
CA VAL A 58 -4.12 -4.43 3.13
C VAL A 58 -4.14 -5.54 2.10
N TRP A 59 -4.96 -5.41 1.06
CA TRP A 59 -5.00 -6.31 -0.10
C TRP A 59 -4.03 -5.82 -1.17
N ILE A 60 -3.10 -6.69 -1.59
CA ILE A 60 -2.08 -6.36 -2.58
C ILE A 60 -2.23 -7.26 -3.80
N ASN A 61 -2.42 -6.62 -4.96
CA ASN A 61 -2.30 -7.24 -6.27
C ASN A 61 -1.57 -6.26 -7.20
N SER A 62 -0.24 -6.25 -7.10
CA SER A 62 0.61 -5.24 -7.73
C SER A 62 1.91 -5.84 -8.29
N PRO A 63 2.30 -5.47 -9.53
CA PRO A 63 3.59 -5.83 -10.10
C PRO A 63 4.77 -5.04 -9.50
N GLY A 64 4.51 -4.10 -8.58
CA GLY A 64 5.49 -3.16 -8.05
C GLY A 64 5.38 -1.79 -8.70
N GLY A 65 6.49 -1.04 -8.75
CA GLY A 65 6.52 0.34 -9.22
C GLY A 65 7.61 1.15 -8.53
N ASP A 66 7.29 2.39 -8.15
CA ASP A 66 8.25 3.29 -7.54
C ASP A 66 8.71 2.82 -6.15
N CYS A 67 10.04 2.67 -5.98
CA CYS A 67 10.64 2.18 -4.75
C CYS A 67 10.58 3.20 -3.60
N VAL A 68 10.55 4.50 -3.89
CA VAL A 68 10.51 5.57 -2.88
C VAL A 68 9.11 5.68 -2.29
N ALA A 69 8.07 5.67 -3.13
CA ALA A 69 6.68 5.63 -2.72
C ALA A 69 6.39 4.36 -1.89
N ALA A 70 6.88 3.20 -2.34
CA ALA A 70 6.75 1.96 -1.58
C ALA A 70 7.44 2.03 -0.21
N ALA A 71 8.64 2.60 -0.12
CA ALA A 71 9.34 2.79 1.16
C ALA A 71 8.58 3.74 2.09
N GLN A 72 7.97 4.80 1.57
CA GLN A 72 7.15 5.72 2.36
C GLN A 72 5.88 5.03 2.90
N ILE A 73 5.18 4.28 2.05
CA ILE A 73 3.99 3.51 2.47
C ILE A 73 4.39 2.45 3.51
N TYR A 74 5.50 1.74 3.30
CA TYR A 74 6.04 0.81 4.28
C TYR A 74 6.22 1.47 5.64
N ASN A 75 6.90 2.61 5.70
CA ASN A 75 7.11 3.34 6.96
C ASN A 75 5.79 3.78 7.61
N MET A 76 4.85 4.32 6.81
CA MET A 76 3.53 4.73 7.31
C MET A 76 2.74 3.55 7.89
N LEU A 77 2.83 2.36 7.29
CA LEU A 77 2.19 1.15 7.80
C LEU A 77 2.89 0.60 9.04
N MET A 78 4.22 0.68 9.12
CA MET A 78 4.99 0.29 10.30
C MET A 78 4.70 1.20 11.51
N ASP A 79 4.46 2.49 11.28
CA ASP A 79 4.07 3.45 12.32
C ASP A 79 2.59 3.37 12.72
N TYR A 80 1.79 2.58 12.01
CA TYR A 80 0.36 2.45 12.28
C TYR A 80 0.11 1.74 13.61
N LYS A 81 -0.72 2.35 14.47
CA LYS A 81 -0.97 1.83 15.84
C LYS A 81 -1.73 0.50 15.85
N GLY A 82 -2.56 0.24 14.83
CA GLY A 82 -3.34 -0.99 14.72
C GLY A 82 -2.55 -2.12 14.05
N CYS A 83 -3.02 -3.35 14.19
CA CYS A 83 -2.45 -4.47 13.45
C CYS A 83 -2.72 -4.29 11.95
N VAL A 84 -1.67 -4.46 11.15
CA VAL A 84 -1.75 -4.47 9.68
C VAL A 84 -1.76 -5.90 9.20
N THR A 85 -2.90 -6.37 8.66
CA THR A 85 -3.00 -7.70 8.03
C THR A 85 -2.86 -7.55 6.52
N VAL A 86 -1.75 -8.02 5.96
CA VAL A 86 -1.55 -8.06 4.51
C VAL A 86 -2.12 -9.36 3.94
N LYS A 87 -2.82 -9.26 2.80
CA LYS A 87 -3.31 -10.39 2.03
C LYS A 87 -2.90 -10.21 0.56
N ILE A 88 -2.23 -11.22 0.01
CA ILE A 88 -1.82 -11.27 -1.39
C ILE A 88 -2.64 -12.36 -2.07
N ASP A 89 -3.49 -11.97 -3.04
CA ASP A 89 -4.37 -12.89 -3.76
C ASP A 89 -3.84 -13.23 -5.17
N GLY A 90 -3.20 -12.28 -5.84
CA GLY A 90 -2.54 -12.43 -7.13
C GLY A 90 -1.03 -12.30 -7.06
N ILE A 91 -0.49 -11.08 -7.00
CA ILE A 91 0.95 -10.84 -6.99
C ILE A 91 1.33 -9.68 -6.06
N ALA A 92 2.46 -9.82 -5.38
CA ALA A 92 3.20 -8.71 -4.77
C ALA A 92 4.64 -8.79 -5.28
N ALA A 93 4.95 -8.05 -6.35
CA ALA A 93 6.27 -8.05 -6.96
C ALA A 93 7.03 -6.74 -6.73
N SER A 94 8.35 -6.81 -6.75
CA SER A 94 9.24 -5.65 -6.72
C SER A 94 8.90 -4.71 -5.55
N ALA A 95 8.69 -3.42 -5.78
CA ALA A 95 8.33 -2.44 -4.75
C ALA A 95 7.09 -2.83 -3.90
N ALA A 96 6.11 -3.54 -4.47
CA ALA A 96 4.94 -4.00 -3.72
C ALA A 96 5.28 -5.10 -2.71
N SER A 97 6.34 -5.89 -2.97
CA SER A 97 6.85 -6.87 -2.00
C SER A 97 7.39 -6.18 -0.75
N VAL A 98 7.97 -4.98 -0.87
CA VAL A 98 8.42 -4.18 0.28
C VAL A 98 7.23 -3.75 1.13
N ILE A 99 6.17 -3.21 0.51
CA ILE A 99 4.95 -2.83 1.23
C ILE A 99 4.33 -4.04 1.94
N ALA A 100 4.31 -5.20 1.28
CA ALA A 100 3.78 -6.43 1.88
C ALA A 100 4.49 -6.81 3.18
N MET A 101 5.78 -6.48 3.32
CA MET A 101 6.56 -6.76 4.53
C MET A 101 6.25 -5.82 5.70
N ALA A 102 5.42 -4.78 5.52
CA ALA A 102 4.92 -3.96 6.63
C ALA A 102 3.78 -4.64 7.42
N GLY A 103 3.28 -5.79 6.95
CA GLY A 103 2.21 -6.52 7.61
C GLY A 103 2.66 -7.17 8.91
N THR A 104 1.92 -6.93 9.99
CA THR A 104 2.02 -7.73 11.23
C THR A 104 1.74 -9.20 10.97
N LYS A 105 0.81 -9.48 10.04
CA LYS A 105 0.55 -10.80 9.48
C LYS A 105 0.47 -10.69 7.97
N VAL A 106 1.05 -11.65 7.27
CA VAL A 106 0.99 -11.73 5.80
C VAL A 106 0.37 -13.07 5.43
N TYR A 107 -0.77 -13.01 4.75
CA TYR A 107 -1.43 -14.17 4.16
C TYR A 107 -1.25 -14.15 2.65
N MET A 108 -0.93 -15.32 2.10
CA MET A 108 -0.76 -15.49 0.66
C MET A 108 -1.71 -16.57 0.18
N SER A 109 -2.44 -16.29 -0.91
CA SER A 109 -3.19 -17.31 -1.64
C SER A 109 -2.22 -18.39 -2.15
N PRO A 110 -2.59 -19.69 -2.16
CA PRO A 110 -1.75 -20.76 -2.70
C PRO A 110 -1.35 -20.58 -4.17
N VAL A 111 -2.08 -19.74 -4.90
CA VAL A 111 -1.82 -19.40 -6.31
C VAL A 111 -1.18 -18.02 -6.50
N SER A 112 -0.87 -17.32 -5.41
CA SER A 112 -0.23 -16.00 -5.47
C SER A 112 1.29 -16.08 -5.62
N MET A 113 1.90 -14.97 -6.04
CA MET A 113 3.35 -14.83 -6.16
C MET A 113 3.87 -13.66 -5.31
N LEU A 114 4.94 -13.91 -4.56
CA LEU A 114 5.80 -12.86 -4.00
C LEU A 114 7.10 -12.87 -4.81
N MET A 115 7.46 -11.74 -5.42
CA MET A 115 8.64 -11.65 -6.28
C MET A 115 9.52 -10.49 -5.82
N ILE A 116 10.78 -10.77 -5.53
CA ILE A 116 11.76 -9.80 -5.07
C ILE A 116 12.89 -9.74 -6.09
N HIS A 117 13.31 -8.54 -6.46
CA HIS A 117 14.50 -8.31 -7.27
C HIS A 117 15.15 -6.98 -6.89
N ASN A 118 16.41 -6.78 -7.30
CA ASN A 118 17.13 -5.53 -7.07
C ASN A 118 16.46 -4.36 -7.82
N PRO A 119 16.45 -3.14 -7.25
CA PRO A 119 15.83 -1.99 -7.88
C PRO A 119 16.44 -1.72 -9.26
N MET A 120 15.58 -1.35 -10.21
CA MET A 120 16.01 -0.84 -11.51
C MET A 120 16.29 0.65 -11.36
N THR A 121 17.43 1.11 -11.85
CA THR A 121 17.80 2.53 -11.81
C THR A 121 18.51 2.90 -13.09
N VAL A 122 18.25 4.11 -13.56
CA VAL A 122 18.95 4.72 -14.68
C VAL A 122 19.38 6.12 -14.24
N ALA A 123 20.66 6.44 -14.38
CA ALA A 123 21.20 7.76 -14.06
C ALA A 123 21.70 8.41 -15.34
N PHE A 124 21.20 9.59 -15.64
CA PHE A 124 21.67 10.43 -16.74
C PHE A 124 21.98 11.83 -16.21
N GLY A 125 23.13 12.34 -16.60
CA GLY A 125 23.57 13.68 -16.26
C GLY A 125 24.80 14.01 -17.09
N ASN A 126 24.99 15.28 -17.40
CA ASN A 126 26.26 15.80 -17.91
C ASN A 126 27.10 16.31 -16.72
N ARG A 127 28.38 16.60 -16.98
CA ARG A 127 29.29 17.14 -15.97
C ARG A 127 29.07 18.65 -15.70
N ASN A 128 28.27 19.33 -16.52
CA ASN A 128 28.26 20.79 -16.68
C ASN A 128 26.90 21.39 -16.38
#